data_AF-A0A238J2B9-F1
#
_entry.id   AF-A0A238J2B9-F1
#
_cell.length_a   1.000
_cell.length_b   1.000
_cell.length_c   1.000
_cell.angle_alpha   90.00
_cell.angle_beta   90.00
_cell.angle_gamma   90.00
#
_symmetry.space_group_name_H-M   'P 1'
#
loop_
_entity.id
_entity.type
_entity.pdbx_description
1 polymer ?
#
loop_
_entity_poly.entity_id
_entity_poly.type
_entity_poly.pdbx_seq_one_letter_code
_entity_poly.pdbx_strand_id
1 'polypeptide(L)'
;MPLEVQRLFWRVSRAFQISAMCFFALMAAVAAIALFFFASGFAEWPVLLVQLQSGGLVNIAPALIGAVFVLSGLLLSFMPANWRVLALENSHRSFRMRMEDVTQAYMVAHAADREGLFQMSSEFDAVRERIVYLRNHPELGELEPDVLDVAAQMSRISEDLAARYSDAKVTRAKSFLAQRRDEAAMTDARIEDALHVTRELRRLIEVVEMEESVAASRLEQLRAELDALLPNFDLAPTTPAAKASVVRLASATGRHRKTARVAK
;
A
#
# COMPACT_ATOMS: atom_id res chain seq x y z
N MET A 1 5.99 -12.74 5.96
CA MET A 1 6.77 -13.97 6.21
C MET A 1 5.79 -15.14 6.33
N PRO A 2 6.10 -16.32 5.79
CA PRO A 2 5.20 -17.47 5.91
C PRO A 2 5.06 -17.86 7.38
N LEU A 3 3.83 -18.18 7.81
CA LEU A 3 3.46 -18.47 9.22
C LEU A 3 4.29 -19.60 9.86
N GLU A 4 4.94 -20.42 9.07
CA GLU A 4 5.84 -21.49 9.53
C GLU A 4 7.18 -20.95 10.04
N VAL A 5 7.74 -19.93 9.36
CA VAL A 5 9.01 -19.30 9.76
C VAL A 5 8.85 -18.55 11.08
N GLN A 6 7.69 -17.92 11.29
CA GLN A 6 7.40 -17.23 12.56
C GLN A 6 7.22 -18.20 13.73
N ARG A 7 6.56 -19.35 13.50
CA ARG A 7 6.42 -20.41 14.50
C ARG A 7 7.77 -21.07 14.82
N LEU A 8 8.62 -21.26 13.81
CA LEU A 8 9.97 -21.78 13.99
C LEU A 8 10.83 -20.81 14.83
N PHE A 9 10.81 -19.51 14.51
CA PHE A 9 11.54 -18.49 15.26
C PHE A 9 11.12 -18.45 16.74
N TRP A 10 9.81 -18.53 17.01
CA TRP A 10 9.31 -18.55 18.39
C TRP A 10 9.73 -19.82 19.15
N ARG A 11 9.71 -20.99 18.50
CA ARG A 11 10.19 -22.25 19.08
C ARG A 11 11.69 -22.20 19.39
N VAL A 12 12.50 -21.65 18.50
CA VAL A 12 13.94 -21.49 18.68
C VAL A 12 14.25 -20.51 19.83
N SER A 13 13.57 -19.36 19.86
CA SER A 13 13.75 -18.38 20.94
C SER A 13 13.34 -18.95 22.31
N ARG A 14 12.23 -19.70 22.37
CA ARG A 14 11.79 -20.38 23.60
C ARG A 14 12.77 -21.46 24.04
N ALA A 15 13.29 -22.27 23.12
CA ALA A 15 14.28 -23.30 23.43
C ALA A 15 15.57 -22.68 24.00
N PHE A 16 16.05 -21.59 23.38
CA PHE A 16 17.22 -20.84 23.85
C PHE A 16 17.03 -20.26 25.27
N GLN A 17 15.85 -19.69 25.54
CA GLN A 17 15.52 -19.14 26.87
C GLN A 17 15.45 -20.23 27.95
N ILE A 18 14.85 -21.39 27.65
CA ILE A 18 14.82 -22.53 28.57
C ILE A 18 16.23 -23.03 28.85
N SER A 19 17.07 -23.18 27.82
CA SER A 19 18.47 -23.59 28.01
C SER A 19 19.25 -22.59 28.86
N ALA A 20 19.03 -21.28 28.67
CA ALA A 20 19.66 -20.24 29.49
C ALA A 20 19.20 -20.30 30.95
N MET A 21 17.90 -20.56 31.19
CA MET A 21 17.37 -20.74 32.55
C MET A 21 18.02 -21.93 33.25
N CYS A 22 18.08 -23.07 32.57
CA CYS A 22 18.69 -24.27 33.10
C CYS A 22 20.18 -24.05 33.41
N PHE A 23 20.89 -23.31 32.55
CA PHE A 23 22.29 -22.97 32.77
C PHE A 23 22.49 -22.08 34.02
N PHE A 24 21.74 -20.99 34.16
CA PHE A 24 21.86 -20.12 35.33
C PHE A 24 21.37 -20.80 36.62
N ALA A 25 20.33 -21.64 36.54
CA ALA A 25 19.87 -22.46 37.66
C ALA A 25 20.94 -23.45 38.12
N LEU A 26 21.62 -24.10 37.18
CA LEU A 26 22.75 -24.99 37.47
C LEU A 26 23.90 -24.21 38.12
N MET A 27 24.29 -23.07 37.57
CA MET A 27 25.33 -22.20 38.16
C MET A 27 24.98 -21.77 39.58
N ALA A 28 23.74 -21.33 39.81
CA ALA A 28 23.27 -20.92 41.13
C ALA A 28 23.29 -22.09 42.12
N ALA A 29 22.86 -23.29 41.70
CA ALA A 29 22.89 -24.49 42.53
C ALA A 29 24.31 -24.92 42.88
N VAL A 30 25.22 -24.95 41.91
CA VAL A 30 26.63 -25.28 42.14
C VAL A 30 27.28 -24.26 43.08
N ALA A 31 27.04 -22.97 42.86
CA ALA A 31 27.57 -21.91 43.73
C ALA A 31 27.00 -21.98 45.15
N ALA A 32 25.71 -22.32 45.32
CA ALA A 32 25.09 -22.52 46.62
C ALA A 32 25.68 -23.71 47.37
N ILE A 33 25.88 -24.85 46.68
CA ILE A 33 26.52 -26.04 47.24
C ILE A 33 27.97 -25.70 47.65
N ALA A 34 28.73 -25.03 46.78
CA ALA A 34 30.10 -24.61 47.09
C ALA A 34 30.16 -23.70 48.32
N LEU A 35 29.31 -22.66 48.39
CA LEU A 35 29.21 -21.78 49.55
C LEU A 35 28.86 -22.55 50.82
N PHE A 36 27.93 -23.50 50.74
CA PHE A 36 27.55 -24.34 51.88
C PHE A 36 28.71 -25.20 52.38
N PHE A 37 29.42 -25.90 51.48
CA PHE A 37 30.54 -26.77 51.82
C PHE A 37 31.73 -26.00 52.41
N PHE A 38 32.06 -24.82 51.86
CA PHE A 38 33.14 -23.98 52.38
C PHE A 38 32.77 -23.25 53.68
N ALA A 39 31.52 -22.82 53.83
CA ALA A 39 31.07 -22.15 55.06
C ALA A 39 30.91 -23.11 56.25
N SER A 40 30.54 -24.37 56.00
CA SER A 40 30.43 -25.41 57.03
C SER A 40 31.77 -26.07 57.39
N GLY A 41 32.84 -25.73 56.67
CA GLY A 41 34.19 -26.24 56.95
C GLY A 41 34.45 -27.67 56.45
N PHE A 42 33.56 -28.23 55.62
CA PHE A 42 33.80 -29.53 54.96
C PHE A 42 34.91 -29.46 53.90
N ALA A 43 35.20 -28.26 53.37
CA ALA A 43 36.30 -28.01 52.45
C ALA A 43 36.95 -26.64 52.73
N GLU A 44 38.24 -26.51 52.42
CA GLU A 44 38.96 -25.25 52.54
C GLU A 44 38.58 -24.27 51.42
N TRP A 45 38.58 -22.98 51.72
CA TRP A 45 38.29 -21.94 50.73
C TRP A 45 39.36 -21.94 49.64
N PRO A 46 38.98 -21.92 48.34
CA PRO A 46 39.94 -21.76 47.28
C PRO A 46 40.73 -20.45 47.44
N VAL A 47 42.02 -20.50 47.16
CA VAL A 47 42.92 -19.35 47.34
C VAL A 47 43.09 -18.65 46.00
N LEU A 48 42.43 -17.49 45.86
CA LEU A 48 42.62 -16.58 44.74
C LEU A 48 43.10 -15.23 45.28
N LEU A 49 44.41 -15.02 45.26
CA LEU A 49 45.03 -13.82 45.83
C LEU A 49 45.10 -12.71 44.79
N VAL A 50 44.60 -11.53 45.16
CA VAL A 50 44.84 -10.29 44.42
C VAL A 50 45.76 -9.42 45.24
N GLN A 51 46.81 -8.89 44.61
CA GLN A 51 47.71 -7.93 45.22
C GLN A 51 47.12 -6.53 45.06
N LEU A 52 46.81 -5.89 46.18
CA LEU A 52 46.41 -4.49 46.22
C LEU A 52 47.64 -3.61 46.04
N GLN A 53 47.47 -2.43 45.44
CA GLN A 53 48.55 -1.42 45.35
C GLN A 53 49.09 -1.00 46.73
N SER A 54 48.30 -1.18 47.80
CA SER A 54 48.71 -0.99 49.19
C SER A 54 49.61 -2.10 49.74
N GLY A 55 49.98 -3.10 48.92
CA GLY A 55 50.88 -4.20 49.28
C GLY A 55 50.21 -5.38 49.98
N GLY A 56 48.90 -5.31 50.27
CA GLY A 56 48.13 -6.40 50.87
C GLY A 56 47.73 -7.48 49.86
N LEU A 57 47.89 -8.75 50.23
CA LEU A 57 47.32 -9.89 49.50
C LEU A 57 45.96 -10.23 50.12
N VAL A 58 44.90 -10.17 49.33
CA VAL A 58 43.54 -10.50 49.78
C VAL A 58 43.00 -11.66 48.96
N ASN A 59 42.43 -12.67 49.64
CA ASN A 59 41.73 -13.75 48.97
C ASN A 59 40.35 -13.26 48.51
N ILE A 60 40.15 -13.17 47.20
CA ILE A 60 38.88 -12.72 46.60
C ILE A 60 37.93 -13.87 46.25
N ALA A 61 38.35 -15.12 46.42
CA ALA A 61 37.53 -16.28 46.03
C ALA A 61 36.16 -16.32 46.72
N PRO A 62 36.01 -15.98 48.03
CA PRO A 62 34.70 -15.93 48.66
C PRO A 62 33.78 -14.88 48.04
N ALA A 63 34.34 -13.70 47.74
CA ALA A 63 33.60 -12.60 47.13
C ALA A 63 33.17 -12.94 45.69
N LEU A 64 34.03 -13.62 44.92
CA LEU A 64 33.73 -14.03 43.54
C LEU A 64 32.60 -15.07 43.48
N ILE A 65 32.68 -16.13 44.31
CA ILE A 65 31.66 -17.18 44.36
C ILE A 65 30.32 -16.59 44.85
N GLY A 66 30.37 -15.72 45.86
CA GLY A 66 29.19 -14.99 46.33
C GLY A 66 28.57 -14.09 45.24
N ALA A 67 29.40 -13.36 44.50
CA ALA A 67 28.94 -12.51 43.40
C ALA A 67 28.27 -13.33 42.29
N VAL A 68 28.84 -14.48 41.92
CA VAL A 68 28.27 -15.42 40.94
C VAL A 68 26.91 -15.96 41.41
N PHE A 69 26.79 -16.34 42.68
CA PHE A 69 25.53 -16.81 43.26
C PHE A 69 24.44 -15.71 43.22
N VAL A 70 24.77 -14.50 43.69
CA VAL A 70 23.86 -13.36 43.71
C VAL A 70 23.45 -12.93 42.31
N LEU A 71 24.41 -12.84 41.38
CA LEU A 71 24.15 -12.47 39.99
C LEU A 71 23.26 -13.50 39.30
N SER A 72 23.54 -14.80 39.47
CA SER A 72 22.73 -15.87 38.89
C SER A 72 21.30 -15.85 39.46
N GLY A 73 21.15 -15.67 40.77
CA GLY A 73 19.84 -15.54 41.43
C GLY A 73 19.04 -14.32 40.95
N LEU A 74 19.70 -13.16 40.78
CA LEU A 74 19.09 -11.98 40.18
C LEU A 74 18.60 -12.26 38.76
N LEU A 75 19.46 -12.81 37.90
CA LEU A 75 19.07 -13.12 36.51
C LEU A 75 17.92 -14.13 36.44
N LEU A 76 17.90 -15.14 37.31
CA LEU A 76 16.79 -16.11 37.44
C LEU A 76 15.47 -15.44 37.88
N SER A 77 15.53 -14.41 38.71
CA SER A 77 14.35 -13.64 39.14
C SER A 77 13.78 -12.74 38.03
N PHE A 78 14.65 -12.12 37.23
CA PHE A 78 14.23 -11.19 36.16
C PHE A 78 13.76 -11.89 34.87
N MET A 79 14.24 -13.11 34.59
CA MET A 79 13.95 -13.78 33.32
C MET A 79 12.47 -14.16 33.10
N PRO A 80 11.72 -14.68 34.10
CA PRO A 80 10.29 -14.93 33.97
C PRO A 80 9.46 -13.68 33.67
N ALA A 81 9.85 -12.53 34.23
CA ALA A 81 9.17 -11.25 34.00
C ALA A 81 9.33 -10.79 32.55
N ASN A 82 10.55 -10.87 32.00
CA ASN A 82 10.83 -10.52 30.61
C ASN A 82 10.10 -11.44 29.62
N TRP A 83 9.98 -12.73 29.94
CA TRP A 83 9.20 -13.67 29.12
C TRP A 83 7.71 -13.30 29.09
N ARG A 84 7.15 -12.92 30.24
CA ARG A 84 5.75 -12.49 30.34
C ARG A 84 5.49 -11.22 29.53
N VAL A 85 6.41 -10.25 29.57
CA VAL A 85 6.31 -9.01 28.78
C VAL A 85 6.38 -9.30 27.27
N LEU A 86 7.34 -10.11 26.82
CA LEU A 86 7.49 -10.45 25.40
C LEU A 86 6.30 -11.28 24.87
N ALA A 87 5.73 -12.14 25.72
CA ALA A 87 4.51 -12.87 25.41
C ALA A 87 3.30 -11.92 25.32
N LEU A 88 3.20 -10.95 26.24
CA LEU A 88 2.17 -9.92 26.21
C LEU A 88 2.28 -9.04 24.96
N GLU A 89 3.47 -8.56 24.60
CA GLU A 89 3.69 -7.76 23.39
C GLU A 89 3.33 -8.51 22.10
N ASN A 90 3.72 -9.78 22.00
CA ASN A 90 3.33 -10.62 20.86
C ASN A 90 1.83 -10.92 20.86
N SER A 91 1.23 -11.18 22.02
CA SER A 91 -0.22 -11.41 22.14
C SER A 91 -1.01 -10.14 21.77
N HIS A 92 -0.54 -8.96 22.18
CA HIS A 92 -1.14 -7.67 21.89
C HIS A 92 -0.96 -7.29 20.42
N ARG A 93 0.16 -7.69 19.79
CA ARG A 93 0.38 -7.56 18.35
C ARG A 93 -0.47 -8.53 17.53
N SER A 94 -0.74 -9.74 18.01
CA SER A 94 -1.70 -10.67 17.39
C SER A 94 -3.16 -10.27 17.64
N PHE A 95 -3.43 -9.55 18.73
CA PHE A 95 -4.75 -9.02 19.08
C PHE A 95 -5.09 -7.74 18.30
N ARG A 96 -4.09 -7.03 17.75
CA ARG A 96 -4.31 -6.15 16.60
C ARG A 96 -4.60 -7.01 15.37
N MET A 97 -5.83 -7.52 15.31
CA MET A 97 -6.58 -7.87 14.11
C MET A 97 -5.73 -8.10 12.86
N ARG A 98 -5.55 -9.37 12.46
CA ARG A 98 -5.18 -9.65 11.07
C ARG A 98 -6.27 -9.03 10.19
N MET A 99 -5.87 -8.22 9.22
CA MET A 99 -6.81 -7.58 8.30
C MET A 99 -7.68 -8.62 7.59
N GLU A 100 -7.19 -9.84 7.40
CA GLU A 100 -7.95 -10.97 6.87
C GLU A 100 -9.10 -11.41 7.79
N ASP A 101 -8.89 -11.48 9.11
CA ASP A 101 -9.93 -11.90 10.06
C ASP A 101 -11.00 -10.81 10.21
N VAL A 102 -10.61 -9.53 10.13
CA VAL A 102 -11.55 -8.40 10.06
C VAL A 102 -12.33 -8.42 8.76
N THR A 103 -11.67 -8.69 7.65
CA THR A 103 -12.34 -8.79 6.34
C THR A 103 -13.29 -9.97 6.32
N GLN A 104 -12.92 -11.11 6.89
CA GLN A 104 -13.79 -12.28 6.99
C GLN A 104 -14.97 -12.02 7.94
N ALA A 105 -14.74 -11.41 9.10
CA ALA A 105 -15.81 -11.02 10.02
C ALA A 105 -16.74 -9.97 9.38
N TYR A 106 -16.20 -9.00 8.64
CA TYR A 106 -16.96 -8.00 7.89
C TYR A 106 -17.78 -8.63 6.78
N MET A 107 -17.22 -9.58 6.03
CA MET A 107 -17.91 -10.33 4.98
C MET A 107 -19.02 -11.22 5.56
N VAL A 108 -18.79 -11.89 6.70
CA VAL A 108 -19.81 -12.71 7.37
C VAL A 108 -20.91 -11.84 7.95
N ALA A 109 -20.56 -10.72 8.61
CA ALA A 109 -21.54 -9.76 9.11
C ALA A 109 -22.36 -9.14 7.96
N HIS A 110 -21.72 -8.76 6.84
CA HIS A 110 -22.43 -8.23 5.68
C HIS A 110 -23.17 -9.30 4.86
N ALA A 111 -22.78 -10.56 4.91
CA ALA A 111 -23.56 -11.65 4.33
C ALA A 111 -24.84 -11.88 5.14
N ALA A 112 -24.74 -11.92 6.48
CA ALA A 112 -25.89 -12.00 7.38
C ALA A 112 -26.80 -10.76 7.28
N ASP A 113 -26.22 -9.57 7.13
CA ASP A 113 -26.98 -8.32 6.96
C ASP A 113 -27.62 -8.21 5.57
N ARG A 114 -27.02 -8.79 4.52
CA ARG A 114 -27.64 -8.90 3.18
C ARG A 114 -28.75 -9.94 3.10
N GLU A 115 -28.68 -11.03 3.89
CA GLU A 115 -29.84 -11.91 4.12
C GLU A 115 -30.92 -11.19 4.95
N GLY A 116 -30.50 -10.33 5.89
CA GLY A 116 -31.37 -9.53 6.76
C GLY A 116 -32.02 -8.31 6.13
N LEU A 117 -31.49 -7.72 5.05
CA LEU A 117 -32.03 -6.50 4.44
C LEU A 117 -33.45 -6.70 3.85
N PHE A 118 -33.78 -7.93 3.43
CA PHE A 118 -35.13 -8.30 3.03
C PHE A 118 -36.00 -8.76 4.20
N GLN A 119 -35.40 -9.20 5.31
CA GLN A 119 -36.10 -9.47 6.56
C GLN A 119 -36.42 -8.17 7.33
N MET A 120 -35.62 -7.11 7.24
CA MET A 120 -35.90 -5.84 7.92
C MET A 120 -37.18 -5.17 7.42
N SER A 121 -37.55 -5.34 6.14
CA SER A 121 -38.85 -4.83 5.67
C SER A 121 -40.02 -5.64 6.23
N SER A 122 -39.90 -6.98 6.34
CA SER A 122 -40.96 -7.82 6.92
C SER A 122 -41.04 -7.70 8.44
N GLU A 123 -39.90 -7.56 9.11
CA GLU A 123 -39.80 -7.27 10.55
C GLU A 123 -40.28 -5.84 10.85
N PHE A 124 -40.09 -4.88 9.93
CA PHE A 124 -40.63 -3.53 10.06
C PHE A 124 -42.16 -3.50 9.94
N ASP A 125 -42.73 -4.25 9.00
CA ASP A 125 -44.19 -4.42 8.91
C ASP A 125 -44.73 -5.15 10.15
N ALA A 126 -44.03 -6.17 10.64
CA ALA A 126 -44.39 -6.87 11.88
C ALA A 126 -44.28 -5.97 13.13
N VAL A 127 -43.27 -5.11 13.22
CA VAL A 127 -43.10 -4.13 14.30
C VAL A 127 -44.16 -3.02 14.18
N ARG A 128 -44.47 -2.56 12.97
CA ARG A 128 -45.54 -1.58 12.71
C ARG A 128 -46.91 -2.14 13.09
N GLU A 129 -47.21 -3.38 12.70
CA GLU A 129 -48.43 -4.10 13.08
C GLU A 129 -48.50 -4.29 14.59
N ARG A 130 -47.38 -4.61 15.23
CA ARG A 130 -47.29 -4.77 16.69
C ARG A 130 -47.43 -3.45 17.44
N ILE A 131 -46.90 -2.34 16.93
CA ILE A 131 -47.09 -1.00 17.50
C ILE A 131 -48.54 -0.53 17.32
N VAL A 132 -49.16 -0.80 16.16
CA VAL A 132 -50.59 -0.54 15.94
C VAL A 132 -51.45 -1.38 16.89
N TYR A 133 -51.10 -2.65 17.10
CA TYR A 133 -51.74 -3.54 18.06
C TYR A 133 -51.59 -3.03 19.50
N LEU A 134 -50.39 -2.63 19.92
CA LEU A 134 -50.13 -2.08 21.26
C LEU A 134 -50.83 -0.74 21.50
N ARG A 135 -50.92 0.13 20.49
CA ARG A 135 -51.64 1.42 20.54
C ARG A 135 -53.15 1.24 20.69
N ASN A 136 -53.72 0.20 20.07
CA ASN A 136 -55.15 -0.11 20.14
C ASN A 136 -55.49 -1.04 21.33
N HIS A 137 -54.50 -1.42 22.14
CA HIS A 137 -54.68 -2.31 23.27
C HIS A 137 -55.23 -1.53 24.47
N PRO A 138 -56.35 -1.94 25.08
CA PRO A 138 -57.10 -1.16 26.07
C PRO A 138 -56.35 -0.85 27.38
N GLU A 139 -55.21 -1.50 27.63
CA GLU A 139 -54.38 -1.35 28.84
C GLU A 139 -53.04 -0.62 28.60
N LEU A 140 -52.72 -0.22 27.36
CA LEU A 140 -51.42 0.36 26.97
C LEU A 140 -51.53 1.76 26.35
N GLY A 141 -52.71 2.39 26.46
CA GLY A 141 -52.99 3.74 25.95
C GLY A 141 -52.16 4.86 26.57
N GLU A 142 -51.34 4.56 27.60
CA GLU A 142 -50.42 5.49 28.25
C GLU A 142 -48.94 5.31 27.84
N LEU A 143 -48.62 4.43 26.86
CA LEU A 143 -47.25 4.34 26.35
C LEU A 143 -46.82 5.69 25.74
N GLU A 144 -45.89 6.31 26.45
CA GLU A 144 -45.44 7.69 26.37
C GLU A 144 -44.98 8.09 24.95
N PRO A 145 -45.26 9.33 24.49
CA PRO A 145 -44.90 9.85 23.16
C PRO A 145 -43.46 9.56 22.70
N ASP A 146 -42.52 9.47 23.65
CA ASP A 146 -41.10 9.28 23.41
C ASP A 146 -40.77 7.95 22.70
N VAL A 147 -41.50 6.87 22.96
CA VAL A 147 -41.25 5.58 22.29
C VAL A 147 -41.69 5.62 20.83
N LEU A 148 -42.76 6.34 20.52
CA LEU A 148 -43.24 6.55 19.17
C LEU A 148 -42.30 7.46 18.36
N ASP A 149 -41.73 8.47 19.01
CA ASP A 149 -40.77 9.38 18.37
C ASP A 149 -39.45 8.66 18.04
N VAL A 150 -38.94 7.80 18.93
CA VAL A 150 -37.74 7.00 18.66
C VAL A 150 -37.98 6.00 17.52
N ALA A 151 -39.13 5.33 17.50
CA ALA A 151 -39.50 4.42 16.39
C ALA A 151 -39.64 5.17 15.06
N ALA A 152 -40.23 6.36 15.06
CA ALA A 152 -40.36 7.20 13.87
C ALA A 152 -39.02 7.72 13.37
N GLN A 153 -38.11 8.10 14.28
CA GLN A 153 -36.75 8.54 13.93
C GLN A 153 -35.93 7.41 13.30
N MET A 154 -35.95 6.22 13.92
CA MET A 154 -35.25 5.05 13.37
C MET A 154 -35.82 4.63 12.01
N SER A 155 -37.15 4.65 11.84
CA SER A 155 -37.80 4.38 10.55
C SER A 155 -37.32 5.33 9.44
N ARG A 156 -37.16 6.62 9.75
CA ARG A 156 -36.73 7.62 8.76
C ARG A 156 -35.27 7.46 8.37
N ILE A 157 -34.41 7.09 9.32
CA ILE A 157 -32.99 6.83 9.07
C ILE A 157 -32.84 5.59 8.17
N SER A 158 -33.58 4.52 8.46
CA SER A 158 -33.57 3.31 7.64
C SER A 158 -34.12 3.55 6.23
N GLU A 159 -35.17 4.36 6.10
CA GLU A 159 -35.72 4.76 4.79
C GLU A 159 -34.71 5.58 3.96
N ASP A 160 -34.03 6.57 4.56
CA ASP A 160 -32.99 7.35 3.86
C ASP A 160 -31.83 6.46 3.42
N LEU A 161 -31.42 5.49 4.27
CA LEU A 161 -30.34 4.56 3.95
C LEU A 161 -30.73 3.61 2.82
N ALA A 162 -31.94 3.01 2.87
CA ALA A 162 -32.45 2.16 1.80
C ALA A 162 -32.66 2.94 0.50
N ALA A 163 -33.12 4.19 0.57
CA ALA A 163 -33.27 5.04 -0.59
C ALA A 163 -31.91 5.40 -1.23
N ARG A 164 -30.86 5.65 -0.42
CA ARG A 164 -29.52 5.98 -0.92
C ARG A 164 -28.75 4.77 -1.43
N TYR A 165 -28.82 3.65 -0.70
CA TYR A 165 -28.01 2.45 -0.92
C TYR A 165 -28.82 1.25 -1.40
N SER A 166 -29.92 1.48 -2.12
CA SER A 166 -30.69 0.39 -2.70
C SER A 166 -29.83 -0.48 -3.64
N ASP A 167 -30.07 -1.78 -3.63
CA ASP A 167 -29.36 -2.74 -4.48
C ASP A 167 -29.40 -2.36 -5.96
N ALA A 168 -30.52 -1.77 -6.41
CA ALA A 168 -30.68 -1.26 -7.77
C ALA A 168 -29.69 -0.11 -8.07
N LYS A 169 -29.50 0.84 -7.15
CA LYS A 169 -28.54 1.94 -7.30
C LYS A 169 -27.10 1.44 -7.27
N VAL A 170 -26.78 0.52 -6.36
CA VAL A 170 -25.45 -0.08 -6.26
C VAL A 170 -25.10 -0.88 -7.52
N THR A 171 -26.04 -1.70 -8.00
CA THR A 171 -25.86 -2.48 -9.23
C THR A 171 -25.65 -1.59 -10.44
N ARG A 172 -26.45 -0.51 -10.56
CA ARG A 172 -26.29 0.50 -11.63
C ARG A 172 -24.96 1.25 -11.54
N ALA A 173 -24.50 1.58 -10.34
CA ALA A 173 -23.19 2.22 -10.16
C ALA A 173 -22.05 1.27 -10.60
N LYS A 174 -22.13 -0.01 -10.25
CA LYS A 174 -21.17 -1.03 -10.69
C LYS A 174 -21.17 -1.20 -12.22
N SER A 175 -22.34 -1.26 -12.85
CA SER A 175 -22.42 -1.37 -14.32
C SER A 175 -21.85 -0.14 -15.01
N PHE A 176 -22.12 1.07 -14.49
CA PHE A 176 -21.53 2.30 -15.03
C PHE A 176 -20.01 2.32 -14.90
N LEU A 177 -19.46 1.88 -13.76
CA LEU A 177 -18.00 1.78 -13.58
C LEU A 177 -17.37 0.75 -14.50
N ALA A 178 -18.02 -0.39 -14.73
CA ALA A 178 -17.57 -1.39 -15.70
C ALA A 178 -17.53 -0.79 -17.11
N GLN A 179 -18.63 -0.18 -17.55
CA GLN A 179 -18.72 0.49 -18.84
C GLN A 179 -17.63 1.57 -18.99
N ARG A 180 -17.40 2.39 -17.96
CA ARG A 180 -16.37 3.44 -17.98
C ARG A 180 -14.96 2.90 -18.12
N ARG A 181 -14.68 1.72 -17.56
CA ARG A 181 -13.39 1.02 -17.70
C ARG A 181 -13.21 0.49 -19.12
N ASP A 182 -14.25 -0.13 -19.67
CA ASP A 182 -14.21 -0.63 -21.05
C ASP A 182 -14.03 0.52 -22.05
N GLU A 183 -14.75 1.63 -21.86
CA GLU A 183 -14.55 2.84 -22.66
C GLU A 183 -13.13 3.40 -22.56
N ALA A 184 -12.52 3.40 -21.37
CA ALA A 184 -11.14 3.85 -21.19
C ALA A 184 -10.16 2.94 -21.94
N ALA A 185 -10.32 1.62 -21.83
CA ALA A 185 -9.48 0.65 -22.55
C ALA A 185 -9.58 0.81 -24.08
N MET A 186 -10.78 1.07 -24.60
CA MET A 186 -10.96 1.37 -26.02
C MET A 186 -10.30 2.69 -26.44
N THR A 187 -10.34 3.71 -25.59
CA THR A 187 -9.64 4.98 -25.84
C THR A 187 -8.13 4.77 -25.89
N ASP A 188 -7.57 4.01 -24.94
CA ASP A 188 -6.14 3.73 -24.89
C ASP A 188 -5.67 2.99 -26.15
N ALA A 189 -6.43 1.97 -26.60
CA ALA A 189 -6.13 1.27 -27.85
C ALA A 189 -6.11 2.20 -29.07
N ARG A 190 -7.08 3.13 -29.17
CA ARG A 190 -7.11 4.12 -30.27
C ARG A 190 -5.92 5.10 -30.22
N ILE A 191 -5.48 5.47 -29.02
CA ILE A 191 -4.30 6.33 -28.85
C ILE A 191 -3.05 5.59 -29.31
N GLU A 192 -2.90 4.32 -28.95
CA GLU A 192 -1.79 3.49 -29.38
C GLU A 192 -1.72 3.36 -30.91
N ASP A 193 -2.85 3.08 -31.56
CA ASP A 193 -2.96 3.02 -33.02
C ASP A 193 -2.56 4.37 -33.66
N ALA A 194 -3.07 5.49 -33.13
CA ALA A 194 -2.73 6.82 -33.64
C ALA A 194 -1.24 7.14 -33.50
N LEU A 195 -0.62 6.72 -32.40
CA LEU A 195 0.82 6.87 -32.19
C LEU A 195 1.63 6.01 -33.17
N HIS A 196 1.18 4.79 -33.46
CA HIS A 196 1.79 3.94 -34.47
C HIS A 196 1.77 4.63 -35.85
N VAL A 197 0.59 5.08 -36.30
CA VAL A 197 0.43 5.80 -37.56
C VAL A 197 1.31 7.05 -37.61
N THR A 198 1.39 7.81 -36.51
CA THR A 198 2.22 9.02 -36.45
C THR A 198 3.71 8.70 -36.62
N ARG A 199 4.20 7.60 -36.03
CA ARG A 199 5.59 7.15 -36.20
C ARG A 199 5.86 6.69 -37.64
N GLU A 200 4.91 5.97 -38.24
CA GLU A 200 5.00 5.54 -39.63
C GLU A 200 5.05 6.73 -40.58
N LEU A 201 4.16 7.71 -40.42
CA LEU A 201 4.18 8.94 -41.22
C LEU A 201 5.50 9.69 -41.09
N ARG A 202 6.09 9.77 -39.90
CA ARG A 202 7.41 10.40 -39.72
C ARG A 202 8.48 9.67 -40.53
N ARG A 203 8.52 8.34 -40.46
CA ARG A 203 9.45 7.53 -41.25
C ARG A 203 9.25 7.74 -42.75
N LEU A 204 7.99 7.80 -43.21
CA LEU A 204 7.69 8.04 -44.62
C LEU A 204 8.18 9.41 -45.09
N ILE A 205 8.02 10.45 -44.27
CA ILE A 205 8.56 11.79 -44.56
C ILE A 205 10.08 11.73 -44.71
N GLU A 206 10.80 11.10 -43.79
CA GLU A 206 12.27 10.96 -43.87
C GLU A 206 12.70 10.23 -45.15
N VAL A 207 11.97 9.19 -45.56
CA VAL A 207 12.25 8.48 -46.82
C VAL A 207 12.03 9.38 -48.03
N VAL A 208 10.91 10.10 -48.08
CA VAL A 208 10.60 11.01 -49.19
C VAL A 208 11.62 12.14 -49.29
N GLU A 209 12.02 12.75 -48.17
CA GLU A 209 13.06 13.80 -48.15
C GLU A 209 14.39 13.27 -48.71
N MET A 210 14.77 12.04 -48.35
CA MET A 210 15.96 11.40 -48.89
C MET A 210 15.83 11.14 -50.40
N GLU A 211 14.69 10.64 -50.87
CA GLU A 211 14.44 10.41 -52.30
C GLU A 211 14.46 11.71 -53.11
N GLU A 212 13.86 12.78 -52.59
CA GLU A 212 13.89 14.11 -53.19
C GLU A 212 15.31 14.67 -53.30
N SER A 213 16.13 14.48 -52.25
CA SER A 213 17.54 14.90 -52.28
C SER A 213 18.35 14.19 -53.38
N VAL A 214 18.09 12.89 -53.60
CA VAL A 214 18.72 12.11 -54.66
C VAL A 214 18.23 12.55 -56.03
N ALA A 215 16.92 12.80 -56.19
CA ALA A 215 16.35 13.28 -57.44
C ALA A 215 16.91 14.66 -57.82
N ALA A 216 17.03 15.58 -56.86
CA ALA A 216 17.63 16.90 -57.06
C ALA A 216 19.10 16.77 -57.52
N SER A 217 19.89 15.90 -56.89
CA SER A 217 21.28 15.65 -57.30
C SER A 217 21.38 15.09 -58.72
N ARG A 218 20.49 14.16 -59.10
CA ARG A 218 20.46 13.59 -60.46
C ARG A 218 20.08 14.63 -61.52
N LEU A 219 19.13 15.51 -61.21
CA LEU A 219 18.74 16.60 -62.12
C LEU A 219 19.90 17.59 -62.33
N GLU A 220 20.62 17.94 -61.26
CA GLU A 220 21.78 18.81 -61.36
C GLU A 220 22.90 18.18 -62.20
N GLN A 221 23.17 16.89 -61.99
CA GLN A 221 24.13 16.16 -62.81
C GLN A 221 23.71 16.10 -64.28
N LEU A 222 22.44 15.77 -64.56
CA LEU A 222 21.93 15.72 -65.94
C LEU A 222 22.01 17.09 -66.62
N ARG A 223 21.71 18.17 -65.88
CA ARG A 223 21.85 19.54 -66.37
C ARG A 223 23.31 19.85 -66.71
N ALA A 224 24.25 19.52 -65.83
CA ALA A 224 25.67 19.72 -66.08
C ALA A 224 26.16 18.92 -67.30
N GLU A 225 25.70 17.67 -67.46
CA GLU A 225 26.00 16.84 -68.64
C GLU A 225 25.43 17.46 -69.93
N LEU A 226 24.19 17.95 -69.91
CA LEU A 226 23.57 18.62 -71.06
C LEU A 226 24.30 19.93 -71.40
N ASP A 227 24.61 20.77 -70.41
CA ASP A 227 25.35 22.03 -70.61
C ASP A 227 26.76 21.78 -71.16
N ALA A 228 27.39 20.65 -70.84
CA ALA A 228 28.66 20.23 -71.44
C ALA A 228 28.52 19.78 -72.90
N LEU A 229 27.37 19.23 -73.30
CA LEU A 229 27.13 18.72 -74.65
C LEU A 229 26.56 19.77 -75.62
N LEU A 230 25.73 20.70 -75.14
CA LEU A 230 25.06 21.74 -75.95
C LEU A 230 26.01 22.60 -76.80
N PRO A 231 27.22 22.99 -76.35
CA PRO A 231 28.18 23.73 -77.17
C PRO A 231 28.61 22.97 -78.42
N ASN A 232 28.57 21.63 -78.41
CA ASN A 232 28.97 20.80 -79.55
C ASN A 232 27.91 20.77 -80.68
N PHE A 233 26.68 21.21 -80.39
CA PHE A 233 25.57 21.23 -81.35
C PHE A 233 25.18 22.65 -81.80
N ASP A 234 25.97 23.68 -81.47
CA ASP A 234 25.70 25.11 -81.73
C ASP A 234 24.34 25.59 -81.16
N LEU A 235 23.84 24.91 -80.13
CA LEU A 235 22.56 25.15 -79.44
C LEU A 235 22.81 25.70 -78.02
N ALA A 236 23.81 26.55 -77.85
CA ALA A 236 24.11 27.11 -76.54
C ALA A 236 22.90 27.91 -76.01
N PRO A 237 22.50 27.72 -74.74
CA PRO A 237 21.48 28.57 -74.15
C PRO A 237 22.06 29.99 -74.09
N THR A 238 21.51 30.89 -74.91
CA THR A 238 21.79 32.33 -74.78
C THR A 238 21.37 32.73 -73.37
N THR A 239 22.34 33.01 -72.52
CA THR A 239 22.14 33.61 -71.20
C THR A 239 21.10 34.73 -71.32
N PRO A 240 19.94 34.65 -70.65
CA PRO A 240 19.03 35.77 -70.65
C PRO A 240 19.70 36.91 -69.90
N ALA A 241 19.88 38.01 -70.61
CA ALA A 241 20.34 39.28 -70.09
C ALA A 241 19.54 39.68 -68.85
N ALA A 242 20.25 40.29 -67.89
CA ALA A 242 19.68 40.88 -66.70
C ALA A 242 18.49 41.82 -67.02
N LYS A 243 17.32 41.55 -66.41
CA LYS A 243 16.39 42.51 -65.77
C LYS A 243 15.02 41.88 -65.52
N ALA A 244 14.59 41.83 -64.26
CA ALA A 244 13.40 42.54 -63.76
C ALA A 244 13.14 42.15 -62.29
N SER A 245 12.94 43.17 -61.47
CA SER A 245 12.57 43.10 -60.06
C SER A 245 11.40 42.15 -59.80
N VAL A 246 11.64 41.09 -59.02
CA VAL A 246 10.55 40.31 -58.41
C VAL A 246 10.04 41.11 -57.21
N VAL A 247 8.86 41.71 -57.37
CA VAL A 247 8.10 42.35 -56.30
C VAL A 247 7.79 41.30 -55.23
N ARG A 248 8.29 41.50 -54.00
CA ARG A 248 7.83 40.72 -52.84
C ARG A 248 6.39 41.10 -52.55
N LEU A 249 5.47 40.16 -52.71
CA LEU A 249 4.13 40.26 -52.14
C LEU A 249 4.26 40.24 -50.61
N ALA A 250 3.91 41.36 -49.98
CA ALA A 250 3.77 41.45 -48.53
C ALA A 250 2.71 40.44 -48.07
N SER A 251 3.07 39.56 -47.14
CA SER A 251 2.14 38.69 -46.43
C SER A 251 1.28 39.53 -45.48
N ALA A 252 0.17 40.04 -46.01
CA ALA A 252 -0.90 40.60 -45.20
C ALA A 252 -1.76 39.46 -44.63
N THR A 253 -1.33 38.87 -43.52
CA THR A 253 -2.21 38.03 -42.69
C THR A 253 -2.20 38.51 -41.24
N GLY A 254 -2.56 39.77 -41.05
CA GLY A 254 -3.07 40.29 -39.79
C GLY A 254 -4.59 40.39 -39.85
N ARG A 255 -5.31 39.39 -39.31
CA ARG A 255 -6.69 39.62 -38.87
C ARG A 255 -6.90 39.06 -37.46
N HIS A 256 -6.83 40.00 -36.52
CA HIS A 256 -7.41 39.93 -35.20
C HIS A 256 -8.78 39.24 -35.19
N ARG A 257 -8.97 38.31 -34.24
CA ARG A 257 -10.29 38.09 -33.62
C ARG A 257 -10.11 37.84 -32.13
N LYS A 258 -10.16 38.94 -31.37
CA LYS A 258 -10.52 38.97 -29.95
C LYS A 258 -11.89 39.64 -29.85
N THR A 259 -12.92 38.87 -29.51
CA THR A 259 -14.17 39.31 -28.84
C THR A 259 -14.76 38.03 -28.24
N ALA A 260 -14.76 37.85 -26.92
CA ALA A 260 -15.72 38.34 -25.91
C ALA A 260 -16.42 37.08 -25.33
N ARG A 261 -15.97 36.56 -24.18
CA ARG A 261 -16.57 36.79 -22.85
C ARG A 261 -18.10 36.88 -22.92
N VAL A 262 -18.77 35.76 -22.64
CA VAL A 262 -20.15 35.73 -22.16
C VAL A 262 -20.16 34.93 -20.86
N ALA A 263 -20.40 35.64 -19.78
CA ALA A 263 -20.84 35.09 -18.51
C ALA A 263 -22.37 35.16 -18.51
N LYS A 264 -23.02 34.01 -18.29
CA LYS A 264 -24.18 33.87 -17.42
C LYS A 264 -24.35 32.40 -17.07
#